data_AF-A0A9E3N2M4-F1
#
_entry.id   AF-A0A9E3N2M4-F1
#
_cell.length_a   1.000
_cell.length_b   1.000
_cell.length_c   1.000
_cell.angle_alpha   90.00
_cell.angle_beta   90.00
_cell.angle_gamma   90.00
#
_symmetry.space_group_name_H-M   'P 1'
#
loop_
_entity.id
_entity.type
_entity.pdbx_description
1 polymer ?
#
loop_
_entity_poly.entity_id
_entity_poly.type
_entity_poly.pdbx_seq_one_letter_code
_entity_poly.pdbx_strand_id
1 'polypeptide(L)'
;MSAQLPPLVQDAGIPFDLFIQSLTEQLDKAQAAMAIKARLGKLPLTFAVKEVSLDLRAFVQLLDDDVYLRPAGPGESEASSIKLQLTTITKPMIDENAVDYSAEDPKFNLREALGDQISDEEQRRLERIGVRTVQQLNELKEKAGADVIARLSRMPVNRLQQALMRAAAPRVTKVDHGDSADAQRRVHLAAPGLRPGRLPLVRAAGQSVPVVAAQDGGIVLAPVATQLGHEAEVDFGDGRIARVELSEGRLGHWSTP
;
A
#
# COMPACT_ATOMS: atom_id res chain seq x y z
N MET A 1 1.79 20.72 31.69
CA MET A 1 3.16 20.83 31.15
C MET A 1 3.07 20.66 29.65
N SER A 2 3.10 21.77 28.92
CA SER A 2 3.01 21.82 27.47
C SER A 2 4.32 21.29 26.86
N ALA A 3 4.23 20.28 26.01
CA ALA A 3 5.37 19.81 25.22
C ALA A 3 5.82 20.96 24.31
N GLN A 4 6.92 21.63 24.66
CA GLN A 4 7.52 22.65 23.83
C GLN A 4 8.06 22.00 22.55
N LEU A 5 7.62 22.51 21.40
CA LEU A 5 8.05 22.05 20.09
C LEU A 5 9.57 22.30 19.93
N PRO A 6 10.31 21.41 19.22
CA PRO A 6 11.75 21.56 19.00
C PRO A 6 12.13 22.90 18.35
N PRO A 7 13.29 23.51 18.67
CA PRO A 7 13.66 24.86 18.22
C PRO A 7 13.66 25.07 16.69
N LEU A 8 14.05 24.06 15.92
CA LEU A 8 14.00 24.09 14.44
C LEU A 8 12.57 24.20 13.88
N VAL A 9 11.59 23.62 14.59
CA VAL A 9 10.16 23.71 14.25
C VAL A 9 9.58 25.08 14.62
N GLN A 10 10.21 25.79 15.56
CA GLN A 10 9.78 27.13 15.96
C GLN A 10 10.09 28.18 14.88
N ASP A 11 11.22 28.03 14.16
CA ASP A 11 11.61 28.94 13.07
C ASP A 11 11.09 28.50 11.69
N ALA A 12 11.15 27.20 11.37
CA ALA A 12 10.76 26.69 10.04
C ALA A 12 9.24 26.44 9.92
N GLY A 13 8.52 26.28 11.03
CA GLY A 13 7.11 25.88 11.02
C GLY A 13 6.90 24.37 10.86
N ILE A 14 5.65 23.98 10.57
CA ILE A 14 5.24 22.59 10.32
C ILE A 14 5.06 22.34 8.83
N PRO A 15 5.42 21.15 8.30
CA PRO A 15 5.09 20.78 6.93
C PRO A 15 3.57 20.89 6.68
N PHE A 16 3.19 21.50 5.55
CA PHE A 16 1.78 21.73 5.19
C PHE A 16 0.99 20.43 5.07
N ASP A 17 1.60 19.39 4.50
CA ASP A 17 1.00 18.06 4.37
C ASP A 17 0.70 17.43 5.73
N LEU A 18 1.64 17.53 6.69
CA LEU A 18 1.45 17.05 8.06
C LEU A 18 0.33 17.82 8.76
N PHE A 19 0.24 19.13 8.54
CA PHE A 19 -0.86 19.94 9.07
C PHE A 19 -2.21 19.45 8.55
N ILE A 20 -2.38 19.33 7.22
CA ILE A 20 -3.62 18.85 6.61
C ILE A 20 -3.96 17.43 7.09
N GLN A 21 -2.98 16.52 7.14
CA GLN A 21 -3.18 15.16 7.62
C GLN A 21 -3.64 15.12 9.09
N SER A 22 -3.03 15.92 9.96
CA SER A 22 -3.44 15.97 11.36
C SER A 22 -4.86 16.53 11.53
N LEU A 23 -5.24 17.49 10.68
CA LEU A 23 -6.57 18.09 10.68
C LEU A 23 -7.63 17.10 10.22
N THR A 24 -7.38 16.35 9.14
CA THR A 24 -8.31 15.31 8.67
C THR A 24 -8.48 14.19 9.69
N GLU A 25 -7.40 13.70 10.30
CA GLU A 25 -7.48 12.69 11.36
C GLU A 25 -8.31 13.15 12.57
N GLN A 26 -8.22 14.43 12.95
CA GLN A 26 -9.03 14.99 14.02
C GLN A 26 -10.51 15.07 13.65
N LEU A 27 -10.82 15.46 12.41
CA LEU A 27 -12.20 15.48 11.90
C LEU A 27 -12.81 14.08 11.84
N ASP A 28 -12.06 13.08 11.37
CA ASP A 28 -12.51 11.68 11.33
C ASP A 28 -12.82 11.13 12.72
N LYS A 29 -11.93 11.39 13.70
CA LYS A 29 -12.17 11.00 15.10
C LYS A 29 -13.42 11.66 15.67
N ALA A 30 -13.65 12.94 15.35
CA ALA A 30 -14.86 13.65 15.76
C ALA A 30 -16.12 13.02 15.13
N GLN A 31 -16.10 12.71 13.83
CA GLN A 31 -17.20 12.03 13.14
C GLN A 31 -17.49 10.63 13.71
N ALA A 32 -16.45 9.83 13.95
CA ALA A 32 -16.58 8.50 14.54
C ALA A 32 -17.21 8.56 15.94
N ALA A 33 -16.78 9.50 16.78
CA ALA A 33 -17.37 9.72 18.10
C ALA A 33 -18.84 10.13 18.01
N MET A 34 -19.22 10.96 17.02
CA MET A 34 -20.61 11.33 16.78
C MET A 34 -21.45 10.14 16.32
N ALA A 35 -20.94 9.29 15.42
CA ALA A 35 -21.63 8.09 14.96
C ALA A 35 -21.89 7.10 16.11
N ILE A 36 -20.93 6.94 17.02
CA ILE A 36 -21.09 6.14 18.24
C ILE A 36 -22.16 6.76 19.15
N LYS A 37 -22.10 8.09 19.38
CA LYS A 37 -23.13 8.80 20.14
C LYS A 37 -24.51 8.71 19.50
N ALA A 38 -24.62 8.63 18.18
CA ALA A 38 -25.88 8.48 17.47
C ALA A 38 -26.48 7.07 17.62
N ARG A 39 -25.62 6.04 17.61
CA ARG A 39 -26.03 4.63 17.51
C ARG A 39 -26.13 3.92 18.86
N LEU A 40 -25.26 4.23 19.81
CA LEU A 40 -25.10 3.48 21.07
C LEU A 40 -25.61 4.23 22.31
N GLY A 41 -25.57 5.55 22.32
CA GLY A 41 -26.11 6.36 23.40
C GLY A 41 -27.37 7.08 22.92
N LYS A 42 -28.47 7.08 23.67
CA LYS A 42 -29.57 8.04 23.44
C LYS A 42 -29.14 9.47 23.84
N LEU A 43 -27.90 9.84 23.52
CA LEU A 43 -27.28 11.10 23.87
C LEU A 43 -27.68 12.13 22.81
N PRO A 44 -28.14 13.32 23.21
CA PRO A 44 -28.57 14.32 22.25
C PRO A 44 -27.40 14.75 21.37
N LEU A 45 -27.54 14.55 20.06
CA LEU A 45 -26.68 15.14 19.04
C LEU A 45 -27.08 16.60 18.88
N THR A 46 -26.44 17.47 19.65
CA THR A 46 -26.75 18.91 19.63
C THR A 46 -26.16 19.66 18.43
N PHE A 47 -25.26 19.02 17.67
CA PHE A 47 -24.61 19.62 16.50
C PHE A 47 -24.32 18.59 15.41
N ALA A 48 -24.38 19.01 14.15
CA ALA A 48 -23.90 18.27 12.98
C ALA A 48 -22.84 19.13 12.27
N VAL A 49 -21.62 18.61 12.10
CA VAL A 49 -20.55 19.31 11.37
C VAL A 49 -20.77 19.06 9.87
N LYS A 50 -21.29 20.06 9.15
CA LYS A 50 -21.50 19.99 7.70
C LYS A 50 -20.27 20.45 6.92
N GLU A 51 -19.66 21.55 7.38
CA GLU A 51 -18.55 22.22 6.73
C GLU A 51 -17.66 22.86 7.79
N VAL A 52 -16.34 22.83 7.58
CA VAL A 52 -15.35 23.50 8.43
C VAL A 52 -14.60 24.50 7.58
N SER A 53 -14.76 25.78 7.90
CA SER A 53 -13.96 26.87 7.35
C SER A 53 -12.98 27.35 8.39
N LEU A 54 -11.69 27.37 8.04
CA LEU A 54 -10.62 27.80 8.91
C LEU A 54 -9.83 28.91 8.23
N ASP A 55 -9.76 30.07 8.88
CA ASP A 55 -8.97 31.23 8.47
C ASP A 55 -7.73 31.31 9.37
N LEU A 56 -6.56 30.98 8.80
CA LEU A 56 -5.28 30.97 9.51
C LEU A 56 -4.42 32.13 9.06
N ARG A 57 -3.80 32.82 10.01
CA ARG A 57 -2.67 33.72 9.73
C ARG A 57 -1.37 32.97 9.92
N ALA A 58 -0.63 32.77 8.84
CA ALA A 58 0.60 32.00 8.84
C ALA A 58 1.58 32.52 7.78
N PHE A 59 2.87 32.29 8.03
CA PHE A 59 3.92 32.43 7.05
C PHE A 59 4.06 31.13 6.28
N VAL A 60 4.10 31.23 4.96
CA VAL A 60 4.32 30.11 4.05
C VAL A 60 5.76 30.19 3.55
N GLN A 61 6.51 29.11 3.71
CA GLN A 61 7.87 29.00 3.19
C GLN A 61 7.96 27.79 2.26
N LEU A 62 8.72 27.91 1.18
CA LEU A 62 9.05 26.80 0.29
C LEU A 62 10.51 26.42 0.55
N LEU A 63 10.77 25.17 0.91
CA LEU A 63 12.11 24.64 1.14
C LEU A 63 12.22 23.27 0.46
N ASP A 64 13.16 23.12 -0.46
CA ASP A 64 13.42 21.86 -1.18
C ASP A 64 12.14 21.22 -1.76
N ASP A 65 11.32 22.03 -2.44
CA ASP A 65 10.00 21.69 -3.00
C ASP A 65 8.87 21.39 -1.98
N ASP A 66 9.16 21.42 -0.68
CA ASP A 66 8.16 21.23 0.37
C ASP A 66 7.63 22.57 0.91
N VAL A 67 6.33 22.61 1.21
CA VAL A 67 5.65 23.78 1.78
C VAL A 67 5.60 23.67 3.29
N TYR A 68 6.08 24.71 3.97
CA TYR A 68 6.06 24.83 5.42
C TYR A 68 5.13 25.97 5.87
N LEU A 69 4.45 25.75 6.99
CA LEU A 69 3.57 26.70 7.65
C LEU A 69 4.07 27.06 9.03
N ARG A 70 4.31 28.35 9.26
CA ARG A 70 4.54 28.89 10.60
C ARG A 70 3.35 29.76 11.01
N PRO A 71 2.61 29.43 12.08
CA PRO A 71 1.56 30.31 12.61
C PRO A 71 2.13 31.69 12.97
N ALA A 72 1.37 32.75 12.70
CA ALA A 72 1.74 34.10 13.08
C ALA A 72 1.64 34.30 14.60
N GLY A 73 2.69 34.87 15.18
CA GLY A 73 2.73 35.28 16.58
C GLY A 73 2.08 36.65 16.83
N PRO A 74 1.86 37.03 18.10
CA PRO A 74 1.35 38.34 18.45
C PRO A 74 2.25 39.46 17.91
N GLY A 75 1.67 40.40 17.16
CA GLY A 75 2.40 41.55 16.61
C GLY A 75 2.99 41.34 15.21
N GLU A 76 2.91 40.13 14.64
CA GLU A 76 3.36 39.86 13.27
C GLU A 76 2.27 40.23 12.25
N SER A 77 2.40 41.41 11.62
CA SER A 77 1.41 41.95 10.69
C SER A 77 1.54 41.47 9.24
N GLU A 78 2.68 40.89 8.86
CA GLU A 78 3.00 40.48 7.48
C GLU A 78 2.60 39.03 7.14
N ALA A 79 1.90 38.35 8.06
CA ALA A 79 1.49 36.98 7.84
C ALA A 79 0.44 36.85 6.72
N SER A 80 0.55 35.79 5.93
CA SER A 80 -0.44 35.46 4.90
C SER A 80 -1.72 34.90 5.51
N SER A 81 -2.86 35.15 4.87
CA SER A 81 -4.14 34.54 5.24
C SER A 81 -4.38 33.29 4.41
N ILE A 82 -4.56 32.15 5.07
CA ILE A 82 -4.84 30.86 4.45
C ILE A 82 -6.27 30.47 4.79
N LYS A 83 -7.10 30.34 3.75
CA LYS A 83 -8.49 29.88 3.86
C LYS A 83 -8.57 28.41 3.48
N LEU A 84 -8.97 27.58 4.43
CA LEU A 84 -9.21 26.16 4.20
C LEU A 84 -10.69 25.87 4.37
N GLN A 85 -11.31 25.34 3.31
CA GLN A 85 -12.68 24.84 3.33
C GLN A 85 -12.63 23.32 3.21
N LEU A 86 -13.00 22.63 4.29
CA LEU A 86 -13.09 21.18 4.33
C LEU A 86 -14.55 20.78 4.21
N THR A 87 -14.88 20.12 3.11
CA THR A 87 -16.21 19.58 2.85
C THR A 87 -16.22 18.08 3.15
N THR A 88 -17.35 17.59 3.64
CA THR A 88 -17.52 16.15 3.86
C THR A 88 -17.72 15.45 2.51
N ILE A 89 -16.81 14.57 2.13
CA ILE A 89 -16.98 13.69 0.97
C ILE A 89 -17.94 12.55 1.35
N THR A 90 -18.98 12.37 0.54
CA THR A 90 -19.93 11.27 0.72
C THR A 90 -19.44 10.03 -0.01
N LYS A 91 -19.88 8.84 0.42
CA LYS A 91 -19.52 7.57 -0.21
C LYS A 91 -19.73 7.55 -1.74
N PRO A 92 -20.83 8.10 -2.30
CA PRO A 92 -20.99 8.24 -3.75
C PRO A 92 -19.90 9.08 -4.44
N MET A 93 -19.45 10.18 -3.82
CA MET A 93 -18.38 11.02 -4.38
C MET A 93 -17.01 10.32 -4.34
N ILE A 94 -16.81 9.44 -3.34
CA ILE A 94 -15.65 8.57 -3.27
C ILE A 94 -15.75 7.53 -4.37
N ASP A 95 -16.86 6.80 -4.48
CA ASP A 95 -17.04 5.74 -5.48
C ASP A 95 -16.96 6.28 -6.92
N GLU A 96 -17.36 7.54 -7.17
CA GLU A 96 -17.22 8.22 -8.48
C GLU A 96 -15.76 8.56 -8.84
N ASN A 97 -14.85 8.65 -7.87
CA ASN A 97 -13.43 8.99 -8.08
C ASN A 97 -12.45 7.89 -7.63
N ALA A 98 -12.95 6.88 -6.93
CA ALA A 98 -12.22 5.72 -6.51
C ALA A 98 -12.05 4.83 -7.73
N VAL A 99 -10.81 4.47 -8.04
CA VAL A 99 -10.58 3.42 -9.01
C VAL A 99 -11.17 2.14 -8.44
N ASP A 100 -11.99 1.42 -9.21
CA ASP A 100 -12.59 0.16 -8.77
C ASP A 100 -11.51 -0.79 -8.24
N TYR A 101 -11.54 -1.06 -6.93
CA TYR A 101 -10.62 -1.95 -6.24
C TYR A 101 -11.36 -3.24 -5.89
N SER A 102 -10.96 -4.34 -6.52
CA SER A 102 -11.56 -5.67 -6.34
C SER A 102 -11.29 -6.25 -4.94
N ALA A 103 -12.26 -7.05 -4.47
CA ALA A 103 -12.37 -7.61 -3.13
C ALA A 103 -11.10 -8.30 -2.59
N GLU A 104 -10.84 -8.02 -1.31
CA GLU A 104 -9.71 -8.46 -0.49
C GLU A 104 -9.66 -9.99 -0.34
N ASP A 105 -8.47 -10.60 -0.54
CA ASP A 105 -8.16 -11.93 -0.03
C ASP A 105 -7.42 -11.76 1.33
N PRO A 106 -8.09 -12.04 2.48
CA PRO A 106 -7.56 -11.75 3.82
C PRO A 106 -6.30 -12.54 4.20
N LYS A 107 -5.86 -13.49 3.37
CA LYS A 107 -4.65 -14.29 3.59
C LYS A 107 -3.34 -13.56 3.28
N PHE A 108 -3.37 -12.35 2.72
CA PHE A 108 -2.18 -11.73 2.10
C PHE A 108 -1.96 -10.28 2.53
N ASN A 109 -1.52 -10.09 3.76
CA ASN A 109 -1.18 -8.78 4.33
C ASN A 109 0.22 -8.30 3.86
N LEU A 110 0.43 -6.97 3.89
CA LEU A 110 1.70 -6.33 3.51
C LEU A 110 2.89 -6.86 4.34
N ARG A 111 2.63 -7.20 5.61
CA ARG A 111 3.62 -7.62 6.61
C ARG A 111 4.25 -8.97 6.26
N GLU A 112 3.47 -9.95 5.86
CA GLU A 112 3.96 -11.27 5.44
C GLU A 112 4.79 -11.19 4.16
N ALA A 113 4.44 -10.29 3.24
CA ALA A 113 5.14 -10.18 1.96
C ALA A 113 6.44 -9.38 2.04
N LEU A 114 6.52 -8.40 2.96
CA LEU A 114 7.68 -7.52 3.09
C LEU A 114 8.61 -7.96 4.25
N GLY A 115 8.14 -8.80 5.17
CA GLY A 115 8.91 -9.40 6.25
C GLY A 115 9.53 -8.37 7.21
N ASP A 116 10.57 -8.79 7.94
CA ASP A 116 11.26 -7.98 8.96
C ASP A 116 12.05 -6.77 8.41
N GLN A 117 11.98 -6.49 7.10
CA GLN A 117 12.75 -5.41 6.46
C GLN A 117 11.95 -4.12 6.27
N ILE A 118 10.65 -4.14 6.56
CA ILE A 118 9.85 -2.93 6.79
C ILE A 118 9.52 -2.88 8.28
N SER A 119 9.91 -1.78 8.90
CA SER A 119 9.53 -1.51 10.28
C SER A 119 8.02 -1.35 10.41
N ASP A 120 7.47 -1.66 11.59
CA ASP A 120 6.05 -1.40 11.90
C ASP A 120 5.66 0.07 11.68
N GLU A 121 6.63 0.99 11.68
CA GLU A 121 6.40 2.41 11.38
C GLU A 121 6.26 2.66 9.88
N GLU A 122 7.14 2.10 9.05
CA GLU A 122 7.06 2.19 7.59
C GLU A 122 5.77 1.51 7.06
N GLN A 123 5.37 0.38 7.65
CA GLN A 123 4.09 -0.26 7.33
C GLN A 123 2.93 0.69 7.61
N ARG A 124 2.89 1.32 8.78
CA ARG A 124 1.84 2.28 9.13
C ARG A 124 1.81 3.49 8.19
N ARG A 125 2.96 3.92 7.67
CA ARG A 125 3.03 5.01 6.66
C ARG A 125 2.39 4.57 5.33
N LEU A 126 2.64 3.34 4.89
CA LEU A 126 2.01 2.77 3.69
C LEU A 126 0.49 2.57 3.88
N GLU A 127 0.07 2.09 5.05
CA GLU A 127 -1.36 1.91 5.35
C GLU A 127 -2.12 3.24 5.43
N ARG A 128 -1.47 4.32 5.89
CA ARG A 128 -2.03 5.68 5.95
C ARG A 128 -2.30 6.28 4.58
N ILE A 129 -1.51 5.91 3.56
CA ILE A 129 -1.74 6.33 2.18
C ILE A 129 -2.69 5.38 1.44
N GLY A 130 -3.32 4.43 2.15
CA GLY A 130 -4.28 3.49 1.59
C GLY A 130 -3.68 2.18 1.08
N VAL A 131 -2.38 1.93 1.29
CA VAL A 131 -1.71 0.71 0.84
C VAL A 131 -1.64 -0.32 1.98
N ARG A 132 -2.48 -1.35 1.89
CA ARG A 132 -2.59 -2.47 2.84
C ARG A 132 -2.16 -3.81 2.25
N THR A 133 -2.10 -3.91 0.93
CA THR A 133 -1.69 -5.12 0.21
C THR A 133 -0.60 -4.85 -0.83
N VAL A 134 0.12 -5.89 -1.20
CA VAL A 134 1.16 -5.82 -2.24
C VAL A 134 0.58 -5.44 -3.60
N GLN A 135 -0.62 -5.91 -3.89
CA GLN A 135 -1.34 -5.57 -5.10
C GLN A 135 -1.63 -4.07 -5.16
N GLN A 136 -2.13 -3.48 -4.06
CA GLN A 136 -2.37 -2.03 -3.96
C GLN A 136 -1.07 -1.23 -4.13
N LEU A 137 0.04 -1.73 -3.59
CA LEU A 137 1.34 -1.09 -3.75
C LEU A 137 1.81 -1.11 -5.21
N ASN A 138 1.61 -2.21 -5.93
CA ASN A 138 1.96 -2.34 -7.35
C ASN A 138 1.05 -1.49 -8.24
N GLU A 139 -0.27 -1.49 -8.01
CA GLU A 139 -1.23 -0.66 -8.76
C GLU A 139 -0.94 0.83 -8.56
N LEU A 140 -0.63 1.24 -7.32
CA LEU A 140 -0.26 2.62 -7.02
C LEU A 140 1.04 3.01 -7.73
N LYS A 141 2.00 2.09 -7.87
CA LYS A 141 3.24 2.32 -8.63
C LYS A 141 2.95 2.55 -10.11
N GLU A 142 2.08 1.75 -10.70
CA GLU A 142 1.73 1.89 -12.12
C GLU A 142 0.99 3.19 -12.42
N LYS A 143 0.10 3.61 -11.51
CA LYS A 143 -0.71 4.83 -11.69
C LYS A 143 0.03 6.11 -11.32
N ALA A 144 0.80 6.12 -10.23
CA ALA A 144 1.38 7.34 -9.64
C ALA A 144 2.92 7.41 -9.72
N GLY A 145 3.61 6.29 -9.99
CA GLY A 145 5.07 6.22 -9.99
C GLY A 145 5.69 6.13 -8.59
N ALA A 146 6.90 5.57 -8.51
CA ALA A 146 7.58 5.31 -7.23
C ALA A 146 7.95 6.60 -6.46
N ASP A 147 8.24 7.71 -7.15
CA ASP A 147 8.66 8.97 -6.52
C ASP A 147 7.50 9.65 -5.77
N VAL A 148 6.29 9.54 -6.31
CA VAL A 148 5.07 10.07 -5.66
C VAL A 148 4.77 9.26 -4.40
N ILE A 149 4.90 7.94 -4.46
CA ILE A 149 4.71 7.06 -3.29
C ILE A 149 5.76 7.36 -2.23
N ALA A 150 7.03 7.55 -2.61
CA ALA A 150 8.11 7.89 -1.69
C ALA A 150 7.84 9.19 -0.93
N ARG A 151 7.34 10.22 -1.63
CA ARG A 151 6.95 11.51 -1.03
C ARG A 151 5.75 11.37 -0.09
N LEU A 152 4.70 10.68 -0.52
CA LEU A 152 3.48 10.49 0.28
C LEU A 152 3.72 9.60 1.51
N SER A 153 4.54 8.55 1.39
CA SER A 153 4.89 7.64 2.49
C SER A 153 6.08 8.14 3.32
N ARG A 154 6.76 9.20 2.89
CA ARG A 154 8.04 9.67 3.46
C ARG A 154 9.06 8.53 3.62
N MET A 155 9.13 7.66 2.62
CA MET A 155 10.08 6.55 2.55
C MET A 155 11.14 6.82 1.48
N PRO A 156 12.41 6.46 1.71
CA PRO A 156 13.43 6.61 0.68
C PRO A 156 13.07 5.80 -0.59
N VAL A 157 13.21 6.40 -1.77
CA VAL A 157 12.87 5.75 -3.05
C VAL A 157 13.57 4.39 -3.21
N ASN A 158 14.85 4.29 -2.81
CA ASN A 158 15.60 3.04 -2.87
C ASN A 158 15.00 1.93 -1.99
N ARG A 159 14.49 2.29 -0.80
CA ARG A 159 13.81 1.35 0.10
C ARG A 159 12.49 0.88 -0.49
N LEU A 160 11.73 1.81 -1.07
CA LEU A 160 10.47 1.50 -1.73
C LEU A 160 10.70 0.61 -2.95
N GLN A 161 11.71 0.89 -3.77
CA GLN A 161 12.07 0.06 -4.92
C GLN A 161 12.48 -1.36 -4.50
N GLN A 162 13.26 -1.52 -3.43
CA GLN A 162 13.60 -2.83 -2.88
C GLN A 162 12.37 -3.59 -2.37
N ALA A 163 11.47 -2.90 -1.66
CA ALA A 163 10.21 -3.47 -1.20
C ALA A 163 9.35 -3.93 -2.40
N LEU A 164 9.21 -3.09 -3.42
CA LEU A 164 8.48 -3.38 -4.65
C LEU A 164 9.06 -4.55 -5.44
N MET A 165 10.38 -4.62 -5.58
CA MET A 165 11.05 -5.73 -6.27
C MET A 165 10.75 -7.07 -5.59
N ARG A 166 10.71 -7.10 -4.25
CA ARG A 166 10.33 -8.30 -3.50
C ARG A 166 8.84 -8.58 -3.55
N ALA A 167 8.01 -7.55 -3.49
CA ALA A 167 6.56 -7.69 -3.66
C ALA A 167 6.19 -8.27 -5.04
N ALA A 168 7.05 -8.08 -6.04
CA ALA A 168 6.89 -8.68 -7.36
C ALA A 168 7.31 -10.17 -7.43
N ALA A 169 7.84 -10.75 -6.36
CA ALA A 169 8.23 -12.16 -6.33
C ALA A 169 6.99 -13.07 -6.46
N PRO A 170 7.10 -14.18 -7.21
CA PRO A 170 5.99 -15.11 -7.37
C PRO A 170 5.65 -15.82 -6.06
N ARG A 171 4.38 -16.12 -5.86
CA ARG A 171 3.85 -16.75 -4.65
C ARG A 171 2.87 -17.85 -5.03
N VAL A 172 2.92 -18.98 -4.34
CA VAL A 172 1.90 -20.03 -4.48
C VAL A 172 0.63 -19.63 -3.72
N THR A 173 -0.46 -19.42 -4.46
CA THR A 173 -1.75 -19.03 -3.89
C THR A 173 -2.61 -20.23 -3.55
N LYS A 174 -2.51 -21.31 -4.35
CA LYS A 174 -3.32 -22.52 -4.15
C LYS A 174 -2.64 -23.75 -4.74
N VAL A 175 -2.76 -24.88 -4.06
CA VAL A 175 -2.37 -26.20 -4.60
C VAL A 175 -3.61 -27.08 -4.67
N ASP A 176 -4.03 -27.42 -5.88
CA ASP A 176 -5.08 -28.42 -6.12
C ASP A 176 -4.45 -29.80 -6.23
N HIS A 177 -4.67 -30.61 -5.19
CA HIS A 177 -4.38 -32.04 -5.23
C HIS A 177 -5.55 -32.70 -5.95
N GLY A 178 -5.36 -33.13 -7.20
CA GLY A 178 -6.42 -33.80 -7.94
C GLY A 178 -6.95 -35.02 -7.16
N ASP A 179 -8.23 -35.00 -6.77
CA ASP A 179 -8.86 -36.04 -5.93
C ASP A 179 -9.26 -37.31 -6.70
N SER A 180 -9.00 -37.35 -8.01
CA SER A 180 -9.32 -38.48 -8.90
C SER A 180 -8.10 -38.90 -9.71
N ALA A 181 -8.05 -40.16 -10.15
CA ALA A 181 -6.93 -40.74 -10.91
C ALA A 181 -6.62 -39.99 -12.22
N ASP A 182 -7.60 -39.29 -12.78
CA ASP A 182 -7.48 -38.44 -13.99
C ASP A 182 -7.36 -36.93 -13.70
N ALA A 183 -7.52 -36.51 -12.44
CA ALA A 183 -7.43 -35.09 -12.09
C ALA A 183 -5.96 -34.66 -12.01
N GLN A 184 -5.52 -33.89 -13.02
CA GLN A 184 -4.18 -33.29 -13.02
C GLN A 184 -4.04 -32.31 -11.85
N ARG A 185 -2.96 -32.49 -11.07
CA ARG A 185 -2.59 -31.60 -9.98
C ARG A 185 -2.29 -30.22 -10.55
N ARG A 186 -2.78 -29.17 -9.89
CA ARG A 186 -2.55 -27.79 -10.33
C ARG A 186 -1.96 -26.97 -9.21
N VAL A 187 -0.97 -26.14 -9.53
CA VAL A 187 -0.45 -25.13 -8.61
C VAL A 187 -0.73 -23.77 -9.21
N HIS A 188 -1.46 -22.95 -8.48
CA HIS A 188 -1.75 -21.57 -8.85
C HIS A 188 -0.72 -20.68 -8.18
N LEU A 189 -0.11 -19.79 -8.96
CA LEU A 189 0.83 -18.81 -8.46
C LEU A 189 0.36 -17.41 -8.87
N ALA A 190 0.43 -16.49 -7.91
CA ALA A 190 0.47 -15.07 -8.22
C ALA A 190 1.90 -14.73 -8.64
N ALA A 191 2.06 -14.20 -9.84
CA ALA A 191 3.33 -13.77 -10.41
C ALA A 191 3.19 -12.35 -10.95
N PRO A 192 3.32 -11.31 -10.10
CA PRO A 192 3.16 -9.92 -10.52
C PRO A 192 4.18 -9.46 -11.59
N GLY A 193 5.31 -10.18 -11.72
CA GLY A 193 6.30 -9.96 -12.78
C GLY A 193 5.95 -10.58 -14.14
N LEU A 194 4.81 -11.26 -14.26
CA LEU A 194 4.38 -11.93 -15.50
C LEU A 194 4.09 -10.89 -16.60
N ARG A 195 4.73 -11.06 -17.76
CA ARG A 195 4.46 -10.21 -18.93
C ARG A 195 3.35 -10.81 -19.79
N PRO A 196 2.40 -9.99 -20.28
CA PRO A 196 1.37 -10.46 -21.20
C PRO A 196 2.00 -11.01 -22.48
N GLY A 197 1.53 -12.19 -22.92
CA GLY A 197 1.94 -12.81 -24.18
C GLY A 197 3.21 -13.67 -24.13
N ARG A 198 3.88 -13.81 -22.99
CA ARG A 198 5.03 -14.72 -22.84
C ARG A 198 4.82 -15.70 -21.68
N LEU A 199 4.90 -17.00 -21.99
CA LEU A 199 4.85 -18.04 -20.97
C LEU A 199 6.21 -18.14 -20.24
N PRO A 200 6.23 -18.09 -18.90
CA PRO A 200 7.46 -18.30 -18.15
C PRO A 200 7.91 -19.75 -18.25
N LEU A 201 9.22 -19.99 -18.14
CA LEU A 201 9.76 -21.34 -18.02
C LEU A 201 9.82 -21.70 -16.54
N VAL A 202 9.23 -22.84 -16.17
CA VAL A 202 9.23 -23.33 -14.78
C VAL A 202 9.93 -24.67 -14.68
N ARG A 203 10.84 -24.80 -13.72
CA ARG A 203 11.56 -26.04 -13.43
C ARG A 203 11.49 -26.37 -11.95
N ALA A 204 11.13 -27.61 -11.60
CA ALA A 204 11.12 -28.10 -10.23
C ALA A 204 11.75 -29.49 -10.19
N ALA A 205 12.54 -29.77 -9.13
CA ALA A 205 13.31 -31.01 -9.03
C ALA A 205 14.17 -31.30 -10.28
N GLY A 206 14.72 -30.26 -10.91
CA GLY A 206 15.54 -30.35 -12.12
C GLY A 206 14.77 -30.58 -13.43
N GLN A 207 13.45 -30.81 -13.37
CA GLN A 207 12.59 -31.12 -14.51
C GLN A 207 11.67 -29.96 -14.86
N SER A 208 11.23 -29.87 -16.13
CA SER A 208 10.27 -28.85 -16.57
C SER A 208 8.90 -29.09 -15.93
N VAL A 209 8.27 -28.02 -15.46
CA VAL A 209 6.88 -28.02 -14.99
C VAL A 209 6.03 -27.35 -16.08
N PRO A 210 5.02 -28.03 -16.64
CA PRO A 210 4.13 -27.44 -17.64
C PRO A 210 3.36 -26.23 -17.07
N VAL A 211 3.35 -25.12 -17.82
CA VAL A 211 2.48 -23.96 -17.57
C VAL A 211 1.21 -24.13 -18.38
N VAL A 212 0.09 -24.30 -17.69
CA VAL A 212 -1.24 -24.56 -18.27
C VAL A 212 -1.98 -23.27 -18.61
N ALA A 213 -1.77 -22.23 -17.81
CA ALA A 213 -2.34 -20.91 -18.05
C ALA A 213 -1.41 -19.82 -17.49
N ALA A 214 -1.42 -18.64 -18.13
CA ALA A 214 -0.70 -17.45 -17.68
C ALA A 214 -1.50 -16.20 -18.09
N GLN A 215 -2.17 -15.56 -17.14
CA GLN A 215 -3.03 -14.40 -17.36
C GLN A 215 -3.00 -13.49 -16.14
N ASP A 216 -3.07 -12.18 -16.36
CA ASP A 216 -3.30 -11.14 -15.34
C ASP A 216 -2.49 -11.30 -14.05
N GLY A 217 -1.16 -11.44 -14.20
CA GLY A 217 -0.27 -11.58 -13.05
C GLY A 217 -0.41 -12.91 -12.30
N GLY A 218 -1.02 -13.92 -12.92
CA GLY A 218 -1.17 -15.27 -12.37
C GLY A 218 -0.71 -16.36 -13.36
N ILE A 219 -0.16 -17.45 -12.84
CA ILE A 219 0.22 -18.64 -13.61
C ILE A 219 -0.34 -19.90 -12.97
N VAL A 220 -0.74 -20.85 -13.80
CA VAL A 220 -1.19 -22.18 -13.37
C VAL A 220 -0.23 -23.22 -13.90
N LEU A 221 0.34 -24.00 -12.99
CA LEU A 221 1.28 -25.08 -13.27
C LEU A 221 0.59 -26.43 -13.15
N ALA A 222 1.06 -27.42 -13.90
CA ALA A 222 0.68 -28.83 -13.74
C ALA A 222 1.89 -29.69 -13.32
N PRO A 223 2.35 -29.60 -12.06
CA PRO A 223 3.46 -30.40 -11.59
C PRO A 223 3.08 -31.87 -11.40
N VAL A 224 4.06 -32.75 -11.59
CA VAL A 224 3.94 -34.17 -11.19
C VAL A 224 4.08 -34.32 -9.68
N ALA A 225 3.65 -35.46 -9.13
CA ALA A 225 3.65 -35.70 -7.68
C ALA A 225 5.02 -35.50 -7.02
N THR A 226 6.10 -35.87 -7.72
CA THR A 226 7.49 -35.73 -7.25
C THR A 226 8.01 -34.29 -7.25
N GLN A 227 7.27 -33.33 -7.81
CA GLN A 227 7.67 -31.91 -7.87
C GLN A 227 6.99 -31.07 -6.78
N LEU A 228 5.93 -31.56 -6.14
CA LEU A 228 5.26 -30.85 -5.05
C LEU A 228 6.17 -30.76 -3.82
N GLY A 229 6.14 -29.61 -3.13
CA GLY A 229 7.01 -29.35 -1.97
C GLY A 229 8.49 -29.13 -2.32
N HIS A 230 8.88 -29.23 -3.59
CA HIS A 230 10.21 -28.83 -4.04
C HIS A 230 10.26 -27.36 -4.42
N GLU A 231 11.46 -26.79 -4.37
CA GLU A 231 11.74 -25.45 -4.90
C GLU A 231 11.65 -25.48 -6.44
N ALA A 232 10.82 -24.58 -6.98
CA ALA A 232 10.67 -24.34 -8.40
C ALA A 232 11.39 -23.04 -8.79
N GLU A 233 12.15 -23.12 -9.87
CA GLU A 233 12.76 -22.00 -10.57
C GLU A 233 11.78 -21.50 -11.64
N VAL A 234 11.39 -20.23 -11.55
CA VAL A 234 10.48 -19.55 -12.46
C VAL A 234 11.29 -18.47 -13.19
N ASP A 235 11.50 -18.67 -14.49
CA ASP A 235 12.16 -17.72 -15.39
C ASP A 235 11.13 -16.97 -16.22
N PHE A 236 11.05 -15.66 -16.01
CA PHE A 236 10.15 -14.75 -16.73
C PHE A 236 10.72 -14.26 -18.07
N GLY A 237 11.94 -14.67 -18.40
CA GLY A 237 12.62 -14.39 -19.66
C GLY A 237 13.31 -13.02 -19.73
N ASP A 238 13.53 -12.40 -18.57
CA ASP A 238 14.30 -11.16 -18.38
C ASP A 238 15.69 -11.41 -17.76
N GLY A 239 16.10 -12.68 -17.67
CA GLY A 239 17.37 -13.09 -17.09
C GLY A 239 17.37 -13.17 -15.56
N ARG A 240 16.21 -12.96 -14.92
CA ARG A 240 16.03 -13.14 -13.47
C ARG A 240 15.23 -14.40 -13.20
N ILE A 241 15.70 -15.18 -12.25
CA ILE A 241 15.04 -16.42 -11.85
C ILE A 241 14.47 -16.21 -10.45
N ALA A 242 13.16 -16.37 -10.32
CA ALA A 242 12.53 -16.45 -9.03
C ALA A 242 12.49 -17.90 -8.55
N ARG A 243 12.68 -18.12 -7.26
CA ARG A 243 12.60 -19.43 -6.64
C ARG A 243 11.42 -19.47 -5.67
N VAL A 244 10.57 -20.48 -5.80
CA VAL A 244 9.37 -20.62 -4.98
C VAL A 244 9.10 -22.10 -4.69
N GLU A 245 8.88 -22.44 -3.43
CA GLU A 245 8.49 -23.80 -3.04
C GLU A 245 7.06 -24.08 -3.50
N LEU A 246 6.83 -25.19 -4.21
CA LEU A 246 5.51 -25.60 -4.71
C LEU A 246 4.63 -26.19 -3.59
N SER A 247 4.39 -25.39 -2.55
CA SER A 247 3.49 -25.68 -1.45
C SER A 247 2.64 -24.45 -1.12
N GLU A 248 1.42 -24.67 -0.65
CA GLU A 248 0.43 -23.60 -0.48
C GLU A 248 0.93 -22.50 0.45
N GLY A 249 0.74 -21.23 0.05
CA GLY A 249 1.06 -20.05 0.86
C GLY A 249 2.53 -19.61 0.80
N ARG A 250 3.41 -20.35 0.13
CA ARG A 250 4.84 -20.03 0.05
C ARG A 250 5.14 -18.83 -0.84
N LEU A 251 5.90 -17.90 -0.28
CA LEU A 251 6.45 -16.74 -0.96
C LEU A 251 7.78 -17.10 -1.61
N GLY A 252 7.93 -16.75 -2.89
CA GLY A 252 9.18 -16.89 -3.60
C GLY A 252 10.16 -15.77 -3.31
N HIS A 253 11.41 -15.96 -3.74
CA HIS A 253 12.46 -14.96 -3.67
C HIS A 253 13.15 -14.84 -5.02
N TRP A 254 13.63 -13.65 -5.35
CA TRP A 254 14.42 -13.44 -6.56
C TRP A 254 15.85 -13.88 -6.32
N SER A 255 16.32 -14.80 -7.15
CA SER A 255 17.75 -15.09 -7.26
C SER A 255 18.35 -14.28 -8.40
N THR A 256 19.49 -13.65 -8.13
CA THR A 256 20.41 -13.23 -9.19
C THR A 256 21.13 -14.47 -9.71
N PRO A 257 21.34 -14.58 -11.04
CA PRO A 257 22.20 -15.62 -11.59
C PRO A 257 23.64 -15.52 -11.07
#